data_AF-A0A7Z2K6R7-F1
#
_entry.id   AF-A0A7Z2K6R7-F1
#
_cell.length_a   1.000
_cell.length_b   1.000
_cell.length_c   1.000
_cell.angle_alpha   90.00
_cell.angle_beta   90.00
_cell.angle_gamma   90.00
#
_symmetry.space_group_name_H-M   'P 1'
#
loop_
_entity.id
_entity.type
_entity.pdbx_description
1 polymer ?
#
loop_
_entity_poly.entity_id
_entity_poly.type
_entity_poly.pdbx_seq_one_letter_code
_entity_poly.pdbx_strand_id
1 'polypeptide(L)'
;MERVTLVTLIIAFFVAFGVIVGGSLIGGIGAFLSGEPPLHWMFIVAQRLKIWAIAAAIGGTFDTINNMERSFLSGSPDEIMRQFLWIFCALGGAQAGMEIINWLTQERSTL
;
A
#
# COMPACT_ATOMS: atom_id res chain seq x y z
N MET A 1 9.39 -12.07 17.29
CA MET A 1 8.47 -11.00 16.85
C MET A 1 9.26 -9.70 16.82
N GLU A 2 9.43 -9.12 15.64
CA GLU A 2 10.08 -7.81 15.50
C GLU A 2 9.22 -6.80 16.26
N ARG A 3 9.79 -6.10 17.24
CA ARG A 3 9.02 -5.06 17.93
C ARG A 3 8.64 -4.02 16.89
N VAL A 4 7.37 -3.63 16.83
CA VAL A 4 6.97 -2.46 16.04
C VAL A 4 7.72 -1.26 16.60
N THR A 5 8.75 -0.85 15.87
CA THR A 5 9.57 0.31 16.18
C THR A 5 9.20 1.44 15.23
N LEU A 6 9.57 2.66 15.60
CA LEU A 6 9.41 3.85 14.76
C LEU A 6 10.02 3.64 13.37
N VAL A 7 11.16 2.92 13.29
CA VAL A 7 11.81 2.56 12.03
C VAL A 7 10.91 1.69 11.15
N THR A 8 10.32 0.63 11.71
CA THR A 8 9.41 -0.27 10.98
C THR A 8 8.17 0.47 10.47
N LEU A 9 7.63 1.43 11.24
CA LEU A 9 6.50 2.27 10.83
C LEU A 9 6.86 3.15 9.62
N ILE A 10 8.02 3.81 9.67
CA ILE A 10 8.51 4.64 8.55
C ILE A 10 8.73 3.77 7.31
N ILE A 11 9.40 2.62 7.46
CA ILE A 11 9.64 1.71 6.34
C ILE A 11 8.32 1.26 5.73
N ALA A 12 7.34 0.85 6.54
CA ALA A 12 6.03 0.41 6.05
C ALA A 12 5.30 1.52 5.27
N PHE A 13 5.37 2.76 5.75
CA PHE A 13 4.83 3.92 5.05
C PHE A 13 5.50 4.10 3.68
N PHE A 14 6.83 4.14 3.63
CA PHE A 14 7.57 4.38 2.38
C PHE A 14 7.48 3.23 1.39
N VAL A 15 7.41 1.98 1.86
CA VAL A 15 7.21 0.80 1.01
C VAL A 15 5.83 0.84 0.37
N ALA A 16 4.77 1.05 1.16
CA ALA A 16 3.41 1.13 0.62
C ALA A 16 3.27 2.30 -0.37
N PHE A 17 3.84 3.45 -0.04
CA PHE A 17 3.92 4.61 -0.93
C PHE A 17 4.63 4.30 -2.25
N GLY A 18 5.83 3.70 -2.17
CA GLY A 18 6.65 3.36 -3.32
C GLY A 18 5.99 2.33 -4.25
N VAL A 19 5.31 1.33 -3.67
CA VAL A 19 4.58 0.32 -4.47
C VAL A 19 3.49 0.97 -5.30
N ILE A 20 2.72 1.90 -4.73
CA ILE A 20 1.66 2.59 -5.48
C ILE A 20 2.24 3.50 -6.54
N VAL A 21 3.13 4.42 -6.15
CA VAL A 21 3.68 5.42 -7.09
C VAL A 21 4.49 4.75 -8.20
N GLY A 22 5.37 3.81 -7.85
CA GLY A 22 6.20 3.09 -8.82
C GLY A 22 5.37 2.19 -9.73
N GLY A 23 4.45 1.41 -9.16
CA GLY A 23 3.61 0.49 -9.92
C GLY A 23 2.65 1.21 -10.86
N SER A 24 2.07 2.34 -10.45
CA SER A 24 1.23 3.15 -11.32
C SER A 24 2.03 3.83 -12.43
N LEU A 25 3.22 4.38 -12.15
CA LEU A 25 4.06 5.02 -13.16
C LEU A 25 4.48 4.01 -14.25
N ILE A 26 4.98 2.84 -13.83
CA ILE A 26 5.39 1.79 -14.76
C ILE A 26 4.17 1.21 -15.50
N GLY A 27 3.03 1.05 -14.81
CA GLY A 27 1.78 0.63 -15.43
C GLY A 27 1.29 1.61 -16.51
N GLY A 28 1.45 2.91 -16.30
CA GLY A 28 1.16 3.94 -17.30
C GLY A 28 2.04 3.86 -18.53
N ILE A 29 3.33 3.58 -18.35
CA ILE A 29 4.27 3.35 -19.46
C ILE A 29 3.86 2.07 -20.23
N GLY A 30 3.46 1.01 -19.53
CA GLY A 30 2.94 -0.22 -20.16
C GLY A 30 1.68 0.02 -21.00
N ALA A 31 0.76 0.86 -20.51
CA ALA A 31 -0.43 1.26 -21.26
C ALA A 31 -0.08 2.11 -22.50
N PHE A 32 0.89 3.02 -22.37
CA PHE A 32 1.38 3.81 -23.49
C PHE A 32 1.95 2.94 -24.62
N LEU A 33 2.73 1.92 -24.27
CA LEU A 33 3.28 0.96 -25.25
C LEU A 33 2.20 0.08 -25.89
N SER A 34 1.08 -0.15 -25.19
CA SER A 34 -0.04 -0.97 -25.67
C SER A 34 -1.06 -0.17 -26.50
N GLY A 35 -0.88 1.15 -26.63
CA GLY A 35 -1.81 2.04 -27.36
C GLY A 35 -3.07 2.41 -26.57
N GLU A 36 -3.09 2.18 -25.26
CA GLU A 36 -4.20 2.53 -24.38
C GLU A 36 -3.96 3.86 -23.66
N PRO A 37 -5.03 4.56 -23.19
CA PRO A 37 -4.89 5.84 -22.51
C PRO A 37 -4.05 5.71 -21.22
N PRO A 38 -2.84 6.29 -21.18
CA PRO A 38 -1.88 6.01 -20.10
C PRO A 38 -2.36 6.54 -18.75
N LEU A 39 -3.00 7.71 -18.72
CA LEU A 39 -3.47 8.34 -17.48
C LEU A 39 -4.57 7.52 -16.78
N HIS A 40 -5.49 6.95 -17.56
CA HIS A 40 -6.57 6.11 -17.04
C HIS A 40 -6.03 4.81 -16.43
N TRP A 41 -5.06 4.19 -17.11
CA TRP A 41 -4.43 2.98 -16.61
C TRP A 41 -3.57 3.20 -15.38
N MET A 42 -2.87 4.34 -15.29
CA MET A 42 -2.14 4.72 -14.07
C MET A 42 -3.07 4.72 -12.86
N PHE A 43 -4.27 5.29 -13.00
CA PHE A 43 -5.26 5.33 -11.92
C PHE A 43 -5.82 3.96 -11.57
N ILE A 44 -6.22 3.16 -12.56
CA ILE A 44 -6.73 1.79 -12.33
C ILE A 44 -5.68 0.93 -11.64
N VAL A 45 -4.42 0.98 -12.11
CA VAL A 45 -3.32 0.23 -11.53
C VAL A 45 -3.06 0.69 -10.10
N ALA A 46 -3.04 1.99 -9.83
CA ALA A 46 -2.88 2.52 -8.48
C ALA A 46 -3.99 2.01 -7.53
N GLN A 47 -5.26 2.03 -7.97
CA GLN A 47 -6.37 1.51 -7.16
C GLN A 47 -6.21 0.02 -6.83
N ARG A 48 -5.83 -0.80 -7.83
CA ARG A 48 -5.62 -2.23 -7.64
C ARG A 48 -4.43 -2.51 -6.72
N LEU A 49 -3.40 -1.67 -6.75
CA LEU A 49 -2.21 -1.81 -5.93
C LEU A 49 -2.42 -1.45 -4.45
N LYS A 50 -3.51 -0.78 -4.06
CA LYS A 50 -3.73 -0.41 -2.63
C LYS A 50 -3.60 -1.60 -1.68
N ILE A 51 -4.25 -2.72 -1.97
CA ILE A 51 -4.23 -3.91 -1.11
C ILE A 51 -2.85 -4.57 -1.16
N TRP A 52 -2.25 -4.64 -2.34
CA TRP A 52 -0.91 -5.21 -2.54
C TRP A 52 0.20 -4.37 -1.90
N ALA A 53 0.05 -3.05 -1.81
CA ALA A 53 0.96 -2.15 -1.15
C ALA A 53 0.99 -2.37 0.37
N ILE A 54 -0.18 -2.63 0.97
CA ILE A 54 -0.29 -3.00 2.38
C ILE A 54 0.36 -4.37 2.61
N ALA A 55 0.08 -5.35 1.73
CA ALA A 55 0.69 -6.68 1.81
C ALA A 55 2.23 -6.60 1.69
N ALA A 56 2.75 -5.79 0.76
CA ALA A 56 4.17 -5.56 0.58
C ALA A 56 4.83 -4.91 1.81
N ALA A 57 4.16 -3.95 2.44
CA ALA A 57 4.64 -3.31 3.67
C ALA A 57 4.66 -4.25 4.88
N ILE A 58 3.77 -5.25 4.91
CA ILE A 58 3.65 -6.22 6.01
C ILE A 58 4.62 -7.41 5.86
N GLY A 59 4.97 -7.78 4.63
CA GLY A 59 5.91 -8.88 4.39
C GLY A 59 5.69 -9.63 3.07
N GLY A 60 5.08 -8.98 2.08
CA GLY A 60 5.09 -9.39 0.68
C GLY A 60 4.14 -10.51 0.28
N THR A 61 3.58 -11.29 1.22
CA THR A 61 2.86 -12.54 0.90
C THR A 61 1.54 -12.67 1.66
N PHE A 62 0.55 -13.36 1.07
CA PHE A 62 -0.75 -13.61 1.71
C PHE A 62 -0.63 -14.43 3.01
N ASP A 63 0.39 -15.29 3.11
CA ASP A 63 0.69 -16.06 4.33
C ASP A 63 1.05 -15.17 5.52
N THR A 64 1.64 -14.00 5.27
CA THR A 64 1.97 -13.04 6.32
C THR A 64 0.70 -12.40 6.90
N ILE A 65 -0.35 -12.23 6.09
CA ILE A 65 -1.67 -11.73 6.51
C ILE A 65 -2.42 -12.81 7.31
N ASN A 66 -2.38 -14.07 6.88
CA ASN A 66 -3.05 -15.18 7.57
C ASN A 66 -2.40 -15.51 8.93
N ASN A 67 -1.07 -15.41 9.02
CA ASN A 67 -0.36 -15.51 10.30
C ASN A 67 -0.62 -14.29 11.19
N MET A 68 -0.90 -13.11 10.60
CA MET A 68 -1.35 -11.92 11.32
C MET A 68 -2.67 -12.17 12.05
N GLU A 69 -3.64 -12.82 11.38
CA GLU A 69 -4.96 -13.11 11.94
C GLU A 69 -4.87 -14.05 13.16
N ARG A 70 -3.97 -15.04 13.10
CA ARG A 70 -3.69 -15.95 14.23
C ARG A 70 -2.99 -15.26 15.40
N SER A 71 -2.09 -14.30 15.13
CA SER A 71 -1.47 -13.46 16.17
C SER A 71 -2.48 -12.48 16.81
N PHE A 72 -3.44 -11.94 16.04
CA PHE A 72 -4.47 -11.03 16.56
C PHE A 72 -5.41 -11.71 17.58
N LEU A 73 -5.64 -13.01 17.41
CA LEU A 73 -6.51 -13.81 18.26
C LEU A 73 -5.84 -14.35 19.54
N SER A 74 -4.51 -14.28 19.64
CA SER A 74 -3.72 -14.85 20.75
C SER A 74 -2.78 -13.86 21.45
N GLY A 75 -2.61 -12.66 20.90
CA GLY A 75 -1.70 -11.64 21.40
C GLY A 75 -2.26 -10.83 22.58
N SER A 76 -1.34 -10.30 23.39
CA SER A 76 -1.67 -9.40 24.50
C SER A 76 -2.26 -8.07 23.96
N PRO A 77 -3.12 -7.34 24.70
CA PRO A 77 -3.73 -6.10 24.23
C PRO A 77 -2.73 -5.04 23.71
N ASP A 78 -1.51 -5.03 24.26
CA ASP A 78 -0.44 -4.13 23.86
C ASP A 78 0.20 -4.51 22.50
N GLU A 79 0.21 -5.79 22.14
CA GLU A 79 0.72 -6.27 20.84
C GLU A 79 -0.27 -5.95 19.72
N ILE A 80 -1.56 -6.14 19.99
CA ILE A 80 -2.65 -5.81 19.06
C ILE A 80 -2.59 -4.33 18.68
N MET A 81 -2.43 -3.44 19.66
CA MET A 81 -2.37 -2.00 19.39
C MET A 81 -1.15 -1.61 18.55
N ARG A 82 0.01 -2.23 18.79
CA ARG A 82 1.21 -2.01 17.97
C ARG A 82 1.02 -2.47 16.52
N GLN A 83 0.38 -3.62 16.33
CA GLN A 83 0.08 -4.15 15.00
C GLN A 83 -0.91 -3.26 14.24
N PHE A 84 -1.91 -2.74 14.93
CA PHE A 84 -2.85 -1.77 14.37
C PHE A 84 -2.13 -0.49 13.91
N LEU A 85 -1.20 0.02 14.71
CA LEU A 85 -0.41 1.22 14.37
C LEU A 85 0.44 1.00 13.11
N TRP A 86 1.01 -0.19 12.95
CA TRP A 86 1.79 -0.54 11.77
C TRP A 86 0.97 -0.59 10.49
N ILE A 87 -0.20 -1.24 10.53
CA ILE A 87 -1.15 -1.26 9.42
C ILE A 87 -1.61 0.17 9.10
N PHE A 88 -1.87 0.99 10.12
CA PHE A 88 -2.29 2.37 9.95
C PHE A 88 -1.23 3.22 9.23
N CYS A 89 0.04 3.03 9.55
CA CYS A 89 1.14 3.68 8.82
C CYS A 89 1.25 3.20 7.36
N ALA A 90 1.10 1.91 7.10
CA ALA A 90 1.11 1.37 5.74
C ALA A 90 -0.08 1.93 4.91
N LEU A 91 -1.27 1.99 5.51
CA LEU A 91 -2.46 2.61 4.92
C LEU A 91 -2.24 4.11 4.62
N GLY A 92 -1.61 4.83 5.55
CA GLY A 92 -1.24 6.23 5.35
C GLY A 92 -0.32 6.42 4.14
N GLY A 93 0.69 5.55 3.98
CA GLY A 93 1.61 5.59 2.84
C GLY A 93 0.92 5.26 1.52
N ALA A 94 0.05 4.26 1.52
CA ALA A 94 -0.77 3.90 0.37
C ALA A 94 -1.72 5.05 -0.04
N GLN A 95 -2.42 5.65 0.93
CA GLN A 95 -3.34 6.74 0.65
C GLN A 95 -2.61 7.99 0.13
N ALA A 96 -1.42 8.31 0.68
CA ALA A 96 -0.59 9.40 0.19
C ALA A 96 -0.11 9.16 -1.26
N GLY A 97 0.31 7.94 -1.58
CA GLY A 97 0.71 7.58 -2.95
C GLY A 97 -0.44 7.72 -3.94
N MET A 98 -1.64 7.30 -3.54
CA MET A 98 -2.86 7.45 -4.35
C MET A 98 -3.23 8.90 -4.59
N GLU A 99 -3.13 9.76 -3.58
CA GLU A 99 -3.43 11.19 -3.74
C GLU A 99 -2.49 11.85 -4.75
N ILE A 100 -1.19 11.48 -4.73
CA ILE A 100 -0.22 11.95 -5.73
C ILE A 100 -0.60 11.49 -7.13
N ILE A 101 -0.98 10.22 -7.29
CA ILE A 101 -1.39 9.71 -8.60
C ILE A 101 -2.68 10.37 -9.07
N ASN A 102 -3.66 10.57 -8.19
CA ASN A 102 -4.88 11.30 -8.51
C ASN A 102 -4.60 12.75 -8.95
N TRP A 103 -3.66 13.43 -8.30
CA TRP A 103 -3.23 14.76 -8.71
C TRP A 103 -2.55 14.75 -10.07
N LEU A 104 -1.74 13.73 -10.35
CA LEU A 104 -1.02 13.59 -11.62
C LEU A 104 -1.96 13.22 -12.78
N THR A 105 -2.93 12.33 -12.55
CA THR A 105 -3.87 11.90 -13.59
C THR A 105 -5.01 12.88 -13.78
N GLN A 106 -5.26 13.79 -12.81
CA GLN A 106 -6.45 14.64 -12.73
C GLN A 106 -7.78 13.88 -12.85
N GLU A 107 -7.75 12.54 -12.80
CA GLU A 107 -8.93 11.71 -12.60
C GLU A 107 -9.36 11.90 -11.15
N ARG A 108 -10.12 12.97 -10.93
CA ARG A 108 -10.78 13.22 -9.67
C ARG A 108 -11.74 12.06 -9.46
N SER A 109 -11.40 11.19 -8.52
CA SER A 109 -12.37 10.27 -7.92
C SER A 109 -13.43 11.12 -7.20
N THR A 110 -14.41 11.63 -7.94
CA THR A 110 -15.70 12.02 -7.38
C THR A 110 -16.42 10.73 -7.03
N LEU A 111 -16.09 10.18 -5.87
CA LEU A 111 -16.97 9.30 -5.10
C LEU A 111 -17.31 10.04 -3.81
#